data_AF-A0A8S0SX46-F1
#
_entry.id   AF-A0A8S0SX46-F1
#
_cell.length_a   1.000
_cell.length_b   1.000
_cell.length_c   1.000
_cell.angle_alpha   90.00
_cell.angle_beta   90.00
_cell.angle_gamma   90.00
#
_symmetry.space_group_name_H-M   'P 1'
#
loop_
_entity.id
_entity.type
_entity.pdbx_description
1 polymer ?
#
loop_
_entity_poly.entity_id
_entity_poly.type
_entity_poly.pdbx_seq_one_letter_code
_entity_poly.pdbx_strand_id
1 'polypeptide(L)' 'VPQLEKRINPLAKLGYKKCIVPKSAEKILSEIHSEGMEISGCKNLKEMIHTVFRRG' A
#
# COMPACT_ATOMS: atom_id res chain seq x y z
N VAL A 1 -7.60 4.70 8.83
CA VAL A 1 -7.16 5.98 8.22
C VAL A 1 -8.16 6.36 7.15
N PRO A 2 -8.80 7.52 7.21
CA PRO A 2 -9.82 7.90 6.25
C PRO A 2 -9.24 8.23 4.87
N GLN A 3 -10.04 8.04 3.82
CA GLN A 3 -9.77 8.49 2.44
C GLN A 3 -8.49 7.92 1.79
N LEU A 4 -8.09 6.69 2.12
CA LEU A 4 -6.91 6.05 1.51
C LEU A 4 -7.06 5.85 -0.01
N GLU A 5 -8.27 5.51 -0.48
CA GLU A 5 -8.57 5.33 -1.91
C GLU A 5 -8.23 6.58 -2.74
N LYS A 6 -8.60 7.77 -2.24
CA LYS A 6 -8.31 9.05 -2.90
C LYS A 6 -6.82 9.37 -2.98
N ARG A 7 -6.01 8.81 -2.07
CA ARG A 7 -4.55 9.02 -2.02
C ARG A 7 -3.81 8.01 -2.90
N ILE A 8 -4.36 6.83 -3.12
CA ILE A 8 -3.72 5.75 -3.88
C ILE A 8 -3.71 6.01 -5.39
N ASN A 9 -4.81 6.54 -5.95
CA ASN A 9 -4.89 6.78 -7.39
C ASN A 9 -3.82 7.78 -7.90
N PRO A 10 -3.56 8.91 -7.22
CA PRO A 10 -2.44 9.78 -7.59
C PRO A 10 -1.07 9.10 -7.50
N LEU A 11 -0.83 8.27 -6.47
CA LEU A 11 0.45 7.58 -6.30
C LEU A 11 0.74 6.64 -7.47
N ALA A 12 -0.26 5.89 -7.92
CA ALA A 12 -0.10 5.01 -9.07
C ALA A 12 0.20 5.76 -10.37
N LYS A 13 -0.52 6.87 -10.63
CA LYS A 13 -0.26 7.75 -11.78
C LYS A 13 1.13 8.37 -11.77
N LEU A 14 1.67 8.65 -10.59
CA LEU A 14 3.05 9.12 -10.40
C LEU A 14 4.10 8.01 -10.56
N GLY A 15 3.68 6.76 -10.80
CA GLY A 15 4.56 5.65 -11.08
C GLY A 15 5.11 4.93 -9.85
N TYR A 16 4.56 5.20 -8.65
CA TYR A 16 4.91 4.45 -7.45
C TYR A 16 4.57 2.98 -7.63
N LYS A 17 5.50 2.10 -7.23
CA LYS A 17 5.40 0.66 -7.45
C LYS A 17 4.93 -0.12 -6.23
N LYS A 18 5.07 0.46 -5.03
CA LYS A 18 4.67 -0.15 -3.75
C LYS A 18 3.97 0.87 -2.87
N CYS A 19 2.87 0.48 -2.24
CA CYS A 19 2.15 1.28 -1.27
C CYS A 19 1.88 0.46 -0.01
N ILE A 20 2.33 0.97 1.14
CA ILE A 20 2.12 0.32 2.44
C ILE A 20 0.92 0.95 3.13
N VAL A 21 -0.01 0.11 3.57
CA VAL A 21 -1.28 0.53 4.18
C VAL A 21 -1.55 -0.24 5.48
N PRO A 22 -2.47 0.22 6.33
CA PRO A 22 -2.97 -0.59 7.44
C PRO A 22 -3.56 -1.90 6.92
N LYS A 23 -3.29 -3.02 7.61
CA LYS A 23 -3.77 -4.36 7.20
C LYS A 23 -5.27 -4.44 6.94
N SER A 24 -6.07 -3.68 7.69
CA SER A 24 -7.53 -3.64 7.52
C SER A 24 -8.00 -3.02 6.20
N ALA A 25 -7.16 -2.23 5.53
CA ALA A 25 -7.50 -1.56 4.28
C ALA A 25 -6.93 -2.28 3.04
N GLU A 26 -5.97 -3.19 3.22
CA GLU A 26 -5.26 -3.87 2.13
C GLU A 26 -6.21 -4.53 1.15
N LYS A 27 -7.14 -5.37 1.62
CA LYS A 27 -8.04 -6.12 0.73
C LYS A 27 -8.88 -5.19 -0.17
N ILE A 28 -9.52 -4.20 0.44
CA ILE A 28 -10.36 -3.22 -0.27
C ILE A 28 -9.53 -2.44 -1.29
N LEU A 29 -8.33 -2.00 -0.90
CA LEU A 29 -7.48 -1.17 -1.76
C LEU A 29 -6.81 -1.96 -2.89
N SER A 30 -6.48 -3.24 -2.65
CA SER A 30 -5.97 -4.15 -3.68
C SER A 30 -7.02 -4.50 -4.73
N GLU A 31 -8.30 -4.56 -4.36
CA GLU A 31 -9.41 -4.80 -5.31
C GLU A 31 -9.69 -3.56 -6.18
N ILE A 32 -9.44 -2.37 -5.65
CA ILE A 32 -9.68 -1.09 -6.35
C ILE A 32 -8.54 -0.75 -7.33
N HIS A 33 -7.33 -1.26 -7.11
CA HIS A 33 -6.15 -0.81 -7.83
C HIS A 33 -5.66 -1.79 -8.91
N SER A 34 -5.61 -1.33 -10.17
CA SER A 34 -5.25 -2.14 -11.35
C SER A 34 -4.03 -1.64 -12.14
N GLU A 35 -3.33 -0.59 -11.69
CA GLU A 35 -2.23 0.05 -12.46
C GLU A 35 -0.82 -0.42 -12.07
N GLY A 36 -0.70 -1.68 -11.60
CA GLY A 36 0.61 -2.29 -11.35
C GLY A 36 1.38 -1.77 -10.13
N MET A 37 0.72 -1.01 -9.23
CA MET A 37 1.24 -0.71 -7.89
C MET A 37 0.86 -1.83 -6.93
N GLU A 38 1.86 -2.42 -6.26
CA GLU A 38 1.66 -3.42 -5.22
C GLU A 38 1.18 -2.74 -3.93
N ILE A 39 0.04 -3.18 -3.42
CA ILE A 39 -0.45 -2.77 -2.09
C ILE A 39 -0.05 -3.84 -1.07
N SER A 40 0.65 -3.45 0.00
CA SER A 40 1.01 -4.35 1.09
C SER A 40 0.46 -3.84 2.43
N GLY A 41 -0.30 -4.68 3.12
CA GLY A 41 -0.89 -4.37 4.42
C GLY A 41 0.01 -4.76 5.60
N CYS A 42 0.19 -3.85 6.56
CA CYS A 42 0.93 -4.11 7.80
C CYS A 42 0.05 -3.86 9.05
N LYS A 43 0.19 -4.71 10.07
CA LYS A 43 -0.54 -4.61 11.34
C LYS A 43 0.12 -3.65 12.34
N ASN A 44 1.42 -3.44 12.20
CA ASN A 44 2.23 -2.63 13.11
C ASN A 44 3.50 -2.10 12.42
N LEU A 45 4.23 -1.24 13.14
CA LEU A 45 5.46 -0.61 12.64
C LEU A 45 6.58 -1.62 12.35
N LYS A 46 6.70 -2.70 13.14
CA LYS A 46 7.72 -3.73 12.93
C LYS A 46 7.53 -4.42 11.58
N GLU A 47 6.30 -4.81 11.26
CA GLU A 47 5.95 -5.37 9.95
C GLU A 47 6.23 -4.36 8.82
N MET A 48 5.85 -3.10 9.00
CA MET A 48 6.13 -2.05 8.01
C MET A 48 7.63 -1.92 7.73
N ILE A 49 8.46 -1.81 8.77
CA ILE A 49 9.91 -1.70 8.65
C ILE A 49 10.48 -2.92 7.93
N HIS A 50 10.05 -4.13 8.31
CA HIS A 50 10.47 -5.35 7.61
C HIS A 50 10.04 -5.34 6.15
N THR A 51 8.82 -4.95 5.80
CA THR A 51 8.35 -4.94 4.41
C THR A 51 9.11 -3.93 3.54
N VAL A 52 9.42 -2.75 4.08
CA VAL A 52 10.09 -1.67 3.33
C VAL A 52 11.60 -1.88 3.23
N PHE A 53 12.24 -2.29 4.33
CA PHE A 53 13.70 -2.32 4.45
C PHE A 53 14.31 -3.72 4.44
N ARG A 54 13.50 -4.78 4.22
CA ARG A 54 14.06 -6.12 4.05
C ARG A 54 15.04 -6.11 2.87
N ARG A 55 16.32 -6.26 3.21
CA ARG A 55 17.37 -6.58 2.24
C ARG A 55 17.00 -7.91 1.58
N GLY A 56 17.05 -7.94 0.24
CA GLY A 56 17.03 -9.17 -0.54
C GLY A 56 18.24 -10.03 -0.21
#